data_AF-A0A4Y2JPH5-F1
#
_entry.id   AF-A0A4Y2JPH5-F1
#
_cell.length_a   1.000
_cell.length_b   1.000
_cell.length_c   1.000
_cell.angle_alpha   90.00
_cell.angle_beta   90.00
_cell.angle_gamma   90.00
#
_symmetry.space_group_name_H-M   'P 1'
#
loop_
_entity.id
_entity.type
_entity.pdbx_description
1 polymer ?
#
loop_
_entity_poly.entity_id
_entity_poly.type
_entity_poly.pdbx_seq_one_letter_code
_entity_poly.pdbx_strand_id
1 'polypeptide(L)'
;MVTVCCGLTAAFIVGPLFFEEIGPSDTVTCTVNGTRYESLLGNQLIPALQQRECVDSTIFMQDGAPLHIATPVKQLLNLHFGNGRIISHHFRTAWPPRSEPLRLLAVRLPKRCCVRGSDCELS
;
A
#
# COMPACT_ATOMS: atom_id res chain seq x y z
N MET A 1 3.28 3.18 -21.15
CA MET A 1 3.33 2.06 -20.19
C MET A 1 2.52 2.48 -18.97
N VAL A 2 1.37 1.86 -18.71
CA VAL A 2 0.57 2.14 -17.51
C VAL A 2 1.13 1.33 -16.35
N THR A 3 1.52 1.99 -15.26
CA THR A 3 1.84 1.28 -14.02
C THR A 3 0.59 1.26 -13.16
N VAL A 4 0.16 0.08 -12.76
CA VAL A 4 -0.98 -0.13 -11.86
C VAL A 4 -0.44 -0.74 -10.57
N CYS A 5 -0.84 -0.20 -9.43
CA CYS A 5 -0.57 -0.78 -8.12
C CYS A 5 -1.86 -1.36 -7.55
N CYS A 6 -1.78 -2.46 -6.79
CA CYS A 6 -2.93 -2.97 -6.04
C CYS A 6 -2.49 -3.27 -4.61
N GLY A 7 -3.36 -3.03 -3.64
CA GLY A 7 -3.17 -3.45 -2.25
C GLY A 7 -3.87 -4.78 -2.01
N LEU A 8 -3.13 -5.87 -1.80
CA LEU A 8 -3.73 -7.17 -1.51
C LEU A 8 -3.79 -7.42 0.01
N THR A 9 -4.98 -7.75 0.51
CA THR A 9 -5.16 -8.22 1.89
C THR A 9 -5.71 -9.64 1.91
N ALA A 10 -5.70 -10.28 3.08
CA ALA A 10 -6.32 -11.59 3.27
C ALA A 10 -7.86 -11.58 3.10
N ALA A 11 -8.50 -10.41 3.21
CA ALA A 11 -9.96 -10.28 3.22
C ALA A 11 -10.54 -9.57 1.98
N PHE A 12 -9.75 -8.71 1.33
CA PHE A 12 -10.18 -7.92 0.17
C PHE A 12 -8.99 -7.36 -0.61
N ILE A 13 -9.26 -6.94 -1.85
CA ILE A 13 -8.32 -6.19 -2.68
C ILE A 13 -8.66 -4.70 -2.54
N VAL A 14 -7.68 -3.88 -2.20
CA VAL A 14 -7.72 -2.43 -2.46
C VAL A 14 -7.27 -2.28 -3.91
N GLY A 15 -8.21 -1.83 -4.75
CA GLY A 15 -8.28 -2.03 -6.20
C GLY A 15 -7.07 -1.58 -7.03
N PRO A 16 -7.21 -1.56 -8.36
CA PRO A 16 -6.18 -0.99 -9.21
C PRO A 16 -6.06 0.51 -8.92
N LEU A 17 -4.94 0.89 -8.33
CA LEU A 17 -4.50 2.24 -8.06
C LEU A 17 -3.68 2.71 -9.26
N PHE A 18 -4.16 3.77 -9.91
CA PHE A 18 -3.55 4.32 -11.11
C PHE A 18 -2.71 5.57 -10.78
N PHE A 19 -1.57 5.70 -11.46
CA PHE A 19 -0.80 6.94 -11.46
C PHE A 19 -1.32 7.86 -12.56
N GLU A 20 -2.28 8.70 -12.19
CA GLU A 20 -2.97 9.62 -13.09
C GLU A 20 -2.44 11.05 -12.91
N GLU A 21 -2.23 11.77 -14.02
CA GLU A 21 -2.03 13.22 -14.03
C GLU A 21 -3.12 13.87 -14.87
N ILE A 22 -3.79 14.88 -14.33
CA ILE A 22 -4.84 15.62 -15.04
C ILE A 22 -4.14 16.49 -16.09
N GLY A 23 -4.23 16.08 -17.36
CA GLY A 23 -3.81 16.88 -18.50
C GLY A 23 -4.91 17.86 -18.93
N PRO A 24 -4.58 18.84 -19.78
CA PRO A 24 -5.55 19.84 -20.26
C PRO A 24 -6.69 19.29 -21.12
N SER A 25 -6.64 18.01 -21.54
CA SER A 25 -7.68 17.36 -22.35
C SER A 25 -8.06 15.97 -21.87
N ASP A 26 -7.15 15.21 -21.26
CA ASP A 26 -7.38 13.85 -20.74
C ASP A 26 -6.34 13.53 -19.65
N THR A 27 -6.60 12.47 -18.88
CA THR A 27 -5.64 11.90 -17.92
C THR A 27 -4.44 11.28 -18.64
N VAL A 28 -3.23 11.76 -18.36
CA VAL A 28 -1.99 11.23 -18.93
C VAL A 28 -1.35 10.25 -17.95
N THR A 29 -0.88 9.12 -18.47
CA THR A 29 -0.10 8.15 -17.67
C THR A 29 1.34 8.61 -17.58
N CYS A 30 1.82 8.81 -16.36
CA CYS A 30 3.06 9.53 -16.13
C CYS A 30 4.08 8.70 -15.37
N THR A 31 5.35 9.09 -15.50
CA THR A 31 6.47 8.43 -14.85
C THR A 31 6.26 8.35 -13.34
N VAL A 32 6.30 7.13 -12.80
CA VAL A 32 6.16 6.89 -11.36
C VAL A 32 7.41 7.42 -10.65
N ASN A 33 7.22 8.36 -9.72
CA ASN A 33 8.27 8.87 -8.83
C ASN A 33 7.82 8.75 -7.37
N GLY A 34 8.74 9.00 -6.42
CA GLY A 34 8.46 8.85 -4.99
C GLY A 34 7.31 9.74 -4.49
N THR A 35 7.17 10.96 -4.98
CA THR A 35 6.09 11.88 -4.59
C THR A 35 4.73 11.43 -5.12
N ARG A 36 4.65 10.93 -6.36
CA ARG A 36 3.40 10.35 -6.89
C ARG A 36 3.02 9.08 -6.15
N TYR A 37 4.01 8.28 -5.74
CA TYR A 37 3.79 7.12 -4.90
C TYR A 37 3.27 7.50 -3.51
N GLU A 38 3.86 8.51 -2.87
CA GLU A 38 3.35 9.09 -1.63
C GLU A 38 1.90 9.56 -1.77
N SER A 39 1.59 10.38 -2.79
CA SER A 39 0.23 10.86 -3.04
C SER A 39 -0.76 9.73 -3.28
N LEU A 40 -0.36 8.67 -4.01
CA LEU A 40 -1.19 7.48 -4.22
C LEU A 40 -1.54 6.80 -2.89
N LEU A 41 -0.55 6.61 -2.02
CA LEU A 41 -0.74 6.00 -0.71
C LEU A 41 -1.63 6.87 0.18
N GLY A 42 -1.34 8.17 0.26
CA GLY A 42 -2.04 9.12 1.14
C GLY A 42 -3.46 9.41 0.71
N ASN A 43 -3.73 9.48 -0.60
CA ASN A 43 -5.04 9.89 -1.11
C ASN A 43 -5.97 8.71 -1.42
N GLN A 44 -5.43 7.51 -1.67
CA GLN A 44 -6.25 6.36 -2.09
C GLN A 44 -6.13 5.17 -1.14
N LEU A 45 -4.92 4.65 -0.92
CA LEU A 45 -4.73 3.42 -0.15
C LEU A 45 -5.10 3.61 1.33
N ILE A 46 -4.51 4.60 1.99
CA ILE A 46 -4.70 4.83 3.42
C ILE A 46 -6.17 5.16 3.72
N PRO A 47 -6.85 6.06 2.98
CA PRO A 47 -8.29 6.28 3.14
C PRO A 47 -9.12 5.01 2.96
N ALA A 48 -8.81 4.17 1.98
CA ALA A 48 -9.51 2.90 1.77
C ALA A 48 -9.33 1.92 2.95
N LEU A 49 -8.15 1.90 3.58
CA LEU A 49 -7.91 1.13 4.79
C LEU A 49 -8.59 1.75 6.03
N GLN A 50 -8.66 3.08 6.12
CA GLN A 50 -9.35 3.79 7.20
C GLN A 50 -10.86 3.54 7.18
N GLN A 51 -11.48 3.60 6.00
CA GLN A 51 -12.91 3.29 5.83
C GLN A 51 -13.28 1.87 6.28
N ARG A 52 -12.30 0.96 6.28
CA ARG A 52 -12.46 -0.43 6.70
C ARG A 52 -11.96 -0.69 8.12
N GLU A 53 -11.53 0.35 8.83
CA GLU A 53 -10.98 0.28 10.19
C GLU A 53 -9.76 -0.67 10.29
N CYS A 54 -8.95 -0.71 9.23
CA CYS A 54 -7.88 -1.68 9.08
C CYS A 54 -6.46 -1.10 9.10
N VAL A 55 -6.30 0.22 9.28
CA VAL A 55 -4.97 0.84 9.31
C VAL A 55 -4.12 0.29 10.45
N ASP A 56 -4.66 0.22 11.67
CA ASP A 56 -3.91 -0.21 12.86
C ASP A 56 -3.60 -1.70 12.93
N SER A 57 -4.34 -2.48 12.14
CA SER A 57 -4.15 -3.92 12.04
C SER A 57 -3.27 -4.29 10.84
N THR A 58 -3.07 -3.39 9.89
CA THR A 58 -2.24 -3.64 8.71
C THR A 58 -0.76 -3.80 9.04
N ILE A 59 -0.15 -4.87 8.51
CA ILE A 59 1.28 -4.96 8.23
C ILE A 59 1.49 -4.61 6.76
N PHE A 60 2.19 -3.51 6.50
CA PHE A 60 2.45 -2.98 5.17
C PHE A 60 3.73 -3.61 4.60
N MET A 61 3.67 -4.09 3.36
CA MET A 61 4.80 -4.77 2.72
C MET A 61 5.04 -4.23 1.31
N GLN A 62 6.26 -3.78 1.05
CA GLN A 62 6.70 -3.29 -0.27
C GLN A 62 8.15 -3.68 -0.55
N ASP A 63 8.52 -3.76 -1.83
CA ASP A 63 9.88 -4.06 -2.23
C ASP A 63 10.86 -2.89 -1.95
N GLY A 64 12.13 -3.08 -2.30
CA GLY A 64 13.20 -2.09 -2.14
C GLY A 64 13.38 -1.12 -3.30
N ALA A 65 12.42 -1.01 -4.23
CA ALA A 65 12.56 -0.11 -5.38
C ALA A 65 12.81 1.34 -4.91
N PRO A 66 13.68 2.11 -5.59
CA PRO A 66 14.08 3.45 -5.15
C PRO A 66 12.91 4.39 -4.83
N LEU A 67 11.82 4.29 -5.58
CA LEU A 67 10.62 5.11 -5.38
C LEU A 67 9.81 4.73 -4.12
N HIS A 68 9.83 3.46 -3.71
CA HIS A 68 9.17 2.95 -2.50
C HIS A 68 9.95 3.31 -1.22
N ILE A 69 11.27 3.45 -1.32
CA ILE A 69 12.14 3.80 -0.18
C ILE A 69 12.48 5.29 -0.10
N ALA A 70 11.81 6.13 -0.91
CA ALA A 70 11.95 7.57 -0.87
C ALA A 70 11.59 8.12 0.52
N THR A 71 12.31 9.14 0.98
CA THR A 71 12.09 9.78 2.30
C THR A 71 10.63 10.14 2.58
N PRO A 72 9.90 10.84 1.69
CA PRO A 72 8.49 11.19 1.96
C PRO A 72 7.60 9.96 2.16
N VAL A 73 7.79 8.91 1.34
CA VAL A 73 7.07 7.64 1.45
C VAL A 73 7.35 6.98 2.80
N LYS A 74 8.61 6.96 3.25
CA LYS A 74 8.99 6.41 4.56
C LYS A 74 8.34 7.17 5.72
N GLN A 75 8.27 8.50 5.64
CA GLN A 75 7.64 9.32 6.67
C GLN A 75 6.14 9.06 6.75
N LEU A 76 5.46 9.03 5.60
CA LEU A 76 4.04 8.72 5.51
C LEU A 76 3.72 7.32 6.07
N LEU A 77 4.48 6.30 5.67
CA LEU A 77 4.25 4.94 6.17
C LEU A 77 4.49 4.82 7.67
N ASN A 78 5.55 5.45 8.20
CA ASN A 78 5.80 5.47 9.64
C ASN A 78 4.70 6.21 10.42
N LEU A 79 4.12 7.27 9.86
CA LEU A 79 3.03 8.01 10.49
C LEU A 79 1.77 7.14 10.64
N HIS A 80 1.41 6.34 9.63
CA HIS A 80 0.15 5.60 9.62
C HIS A 80 0.26 4.17 10.15
N PHE A 81 1.36 3.47 9.90
CA PHE A 81 1.54 2.06 10.30
C PHE A 81 2.51 1.90 11.47
N GLY A 82 3.40 2.87 11.68
CA GLY A 82 4.50 2.74 12.64
C GLY A 82 5.59 1.76 12.18
N ASN A 83 6.82 1.97 12.65
CA ASN A 83 7.99 1.21 12.23
C ASN A 83 7.91 -0.31 12.55
N GLY A 84 7.04 -0.72 13.49
CA GLY A 84 6.86 -2.12 13.86
C GLY A 84 6.02 -2.95 12.88
N ARG A 85 5.26 -2.30 11.99
CA ARG A 85 4.30 -2.95 11.08
C ARG A 85 4.64 -2.75 9.60
N ILE A 86 5.88 -2.40 9.29
CA ILE A 86 6.35 -2.17 7.93
C ILE A 86 7.46 -3.17 7.60
N ILE A 87 7.30 -3.89 6.48
CA ILE A 87 8.30 -4.79 5.90
C ILE A 87 8.77 -4.17 4.58
N SER A 88 9.98 -3.62 4.59
CA SER A 88 10.56 -2.97 3.41
C SER A 88 12.08 -2.83 3.59
N HIS A 89 12.80 -2.54 2.51
CA HIS A 89 14.22 -2.25 2.57
C HIS A 89 14.45 -0.94 3.37
N HIS A 90 15.44 -0.95 4.28
CA HIS A 90 15.72 0.13 5.25
C HIS A 90 14.68 0.35 6.37
N PHE A 91 13.76 -0.60 6.60
CA PHE A 91 12.95 -0.64 7.82
C PHE A 91 13.48 -1.71 8.78
N ARG A 92 12.96 -1.73 10.02
CA ARG A 92 13.38 -2.70 11.04
C ARG A 92 13.19 -4.15 10.59
N THR A 93 12.13 -4.42 9.83
CA THR A 93 11.88 -5.73 9.20
C THR A 93 12.24 -5.64 7.72
N ALA A 94 13.36 -6.25 7.34
CA ALA A 94 13.86 -6.20 5.97
C ALA A 94 13.03 -7.08 5.02
N TRP A 95 12.89 -6.62 3.77
CA TRP A 95 12.33 -7.41 2.67
C TRP A 95 13.28 -8.55 2.29
N PRO A 96 12.80 -9.80 2.06
CA PRO A 96 13.67 -10.93 1.78
C PRO A 96 14.37 -10.79 0.41
N PRO A 97 15.64 -11.24 0.28
CA PRO A 97 16.49 -11.00 -0.90
C PRO A 97 16.12 -11.81 -2.16
N ARG A 98 15.07 -12.64 -2.12
CA ARG A 98 14.65 -13.55 -3.21
C ARG A 98 13.13 -13.60 -3.43
N SER A 99 12.40 -12.56 -3.06
CA SER A 99 11.02 -12.39 -3.50
C SER A 99 11.00 -11.65 -4.83
N GLU A 100 10.27 -12.17 -5.80
CA GLU A 100 10.09 -11.50 -7.09
C GLU A 100 9.53 -10.08 -6.88
N PRO A 101 9.92 -9.10 -7.72
CA PRO A 101 9.34 -7.77 -7.71
C PRO A 101 7.94 -7.83 -8.33
N LEU A 102 7.01 -8.47 -7.63
CA LEU A 102 5.62 -8.19 -7.87
C LEU A 102 5.42 -6.74 -7.42
N ARG A 103 5.11 -5.86 -8.37
CA ARG A 103 4.71 -4.44 -8.16
C ARG A 103 3.43 -4.28 -7.30
N LEU A 104 3.09 -5.32 -6.55
CA LEU A 104 1.87 -5.52 -5.84
C LEU A 104 2.18 -5.25 -4.36
N LEU A 105 1.53 -4.23 -3.83
CA LEU A 105 1.64 -3.91 -2.42
C LEU A 105 0.87 -4.98 -1.64
N ALA A 106 1.55 -5.71 -0.74
CA ALA A 106 0.89 -6.68 0.11
C ALA A 106 0.62 -6.04 1.48
N VAL A 107 -0.65 -6.01 1.89
CA VAL A 107 -1.12 -5.48 3.17
C VAL A 107 -1.67 -6.66 3.96
N ARG A 108 -0.89 -7.20 4.90
CA ARG A 108 -1.34 -8.31 5.72
C ARG A 108 -2.20 -7.78 6.86
N LEU A 109 -3.49 -8.14 6.87
CA LEU A 109 -4.40 -7.89 7.99
C LEU A 109 -4.45 -9.13 8.91
N PRO A 110 -4.47 -8.96 10.24
CA PRO A 110 -4.82 -10.03 11.16
C PRO A 110 -6.31 -10.36 11.00
N LYS A 111 -6.68 -11.60 11.36
CA LYS A 111 -8.02 -12.20 11.21
C LYS A 111 -9.20 -11.39 11.81
N ARG A 112 -8.93 -10.30 12.54
CA ARG A 112 -9.91 -9.46 13.26
C ARG A 112 -10.37 -8.21 12.50
N CYS A 113 -9.88 -7.93 11.29
CA CYS A 113 -10.53 -6.93 10.43
C CYS A 113 -11.85 -7.50 9.90
N CYS A 114 -12.87 -7.54 10.75
CA CYS A 114 -14.21 -7.92 10.34
C CYS A 114 -14.76 -6.79 9.47
N VAL A 115 -15.01 -7.09 8.19
CA VAL A 115 -15.88 -6.24 7.38
C VAL A 115 -17.22 -6.22 8.11
N ARG A 116 -17.71 -5.03 8.47
CA ARG A 116 -19.04 -4.82 9.05
C ARG A 116 -20.06 -5.41 8.05
N GLY A 117 -20.45 -6.67 8.24
CA GLY A 117 -21.30 -7.44 7.33
C GLY A 117 -20.89 -8.89 6.99
N SER A 118 -19.77 -9.43 7.50
CA SER A 118 -19.42 -10.85 7.29
C SER A 118 -19.34 -11.58 8.63
N ASP A 119 -20.41 -12.28 8.99
CA ASP A 119 -20.43 -13.27 10.06
C ASP A 119 -19.50 -14.42 9.67
N CYS A 120 -18.26 -14.37 10.17
CA CYS A 120 -17.33 -15.49 10.11
C CYS A 120 -17.20 -16.10 11.51
N GLU A 121 -18.23 -16.85 11.90
CA GLU A 121 -18.10 -17.87 12.95
C GLU A 121 -17.08 -18.92 12.47
N LEU A 122 -16.02 -19.12 13.24
CA LEU A 122 -15.04 -20.18 13.03
C LEU A 122 -15.41 -21.36 13.93
N SER A 123 -15.80 -22.50 13.33
CA SER A 123 -15.65 -23.81 13.98
C SER A 123 -14.18 -24.22 14.06
#